data_AF-A0A8T5MXI6-F1
#
_entry.id   AF-A0A8T5MXI6-F1
#
_cell.length_a   1.000
_cell.length_b   1.000
_cell.length_c   1.000
_cell.angle_alpha   90.00
_cell.angle_beta   90.00
_cell.angle_gamma   90.00
#
_symmetry.space_group_name_H-M   'P 1'
#
loop_
_entity.id
_entity.type
_entity.pdbx_description
1 polymer ?
#
loop_
_entity_poly.entity_id
_entity_poly.type
_entity_poly.pdbx_seq_one_letter_code
_entity_poly.pdbx_strand_id
1 'polypeptide(L)'
;MDMLFYALLYIGLPLLGVVIAVHAIKSRYDETMRDMQMELNWEKKYAKSKGKFFVFCIMELTPVMYGLMCICLIYVGVQHTITDTVAESVALSGGIMIGVSGFSTIIGSGLIISEAMRHVPRDPYIDMPRVFKSRKEQMEFAKEHADVFKEWTFGKYMCLSTIPHTVSMFGLVLTILTFSFSGMLGSKTAPTITQNNIHHLAVISYIFAASSIGAILSGYLPTRIKGEIKESKVLARKIIFAVIGHLSALFGLIICIYLMARYGML
;
A
#
# COMPACT_ATOMS: atom_id res chain seq x y z
N MET A 1 -23.92 -2.79 -14.75
CA MET A 1 -23.81 -2.71 -13.27
C MET A 1 -23.80 -1.26 -12.81
N ASP A 2 -24.36 -0.94 -11.64
CA ASP A 2 -24.46 0.44 -11.15
C ASP A 2 -23.08 1.02 -10.75
N MET A 3 -22.85 2.32 -11.01
CA MET A 3 -21.65 3.05 -10.59
C MET A 3 -21.34 2.94 -9.08
N LEU A 4 -22.39 2.74 -8.27
CA LEU A 4 -22.26 2.50 -6.84
C LEU A 4 -21.52 1.20 -6.53
N PHE A 5 -21.70 0.15 -7.34
CA PHE A 5 -20.97 -1.12 -7.19
C PHE A 5 -19.47 -0.94 -7.46
N TYR A 6 -19.11 -0.23 -8.53
CA TYR A 6 -17.72 0.10 -8.80
C TYR A 6 -17.13 0.97 -7.68
N ALA A 7 -17.85 1.98 -7.19
CA ALA A 7 -17.40 2.79 -6.06
C ALA A 7 -17.12 1.95 -4.80
N LEU A 8 -18.00 0.98 -4.51
CA LEU A 8 -17.81 0.07 -3.38
C LEU A 8 -16.56 -0.80 -3.54
N LEU A 9 -16.27 -1.26 -4.75
CA LEU A 9 -15.17 -2.18 -5.01
C LEU A 9 -13.81 -1.46 -5.07
N TYR A 10 -13.74 -0.31 -5.74
CA TYR A 10 -12.53 0.50 -5.87
C TYR A 10 -12.19 1.32 -4.63
N ILE A 11 -13.18 1.89 -3.94
CA ILE A 11 -12.98 2.76 -2.77
C ILE A 11 -13.44 2.07 -1.49
N GLY A 12 -14.65 1.51 -1.49
CA GLY A 12 -15.28 0.95 -0.29
C GLY A 12 -14.46 -0.18 0.35
N LEU A 13 -13.93 -1.10 -0.45
CA LEU A 13 -13.14 -2.22 0.04
C LEU A 13 -11.80 -1.78 0.66
N PRO A 14 -10.97 -0.93 0.01
CA PRO A 14 -9.82 -0.31 0.66
C PRO A 14 -10.18 0.51 1.90
N LEU A 15 -11.26 1.31 1.88
CA LEU A 15 -11.72 2.07 3.05
C LEU A 15 -12.05 1.19 4.25
N LEU A 16 -12.68 0.04 4.02
CA LEU A 16 -12.92 -0.94 5.08
C LEU A 16 -11.60 -1.43 5.70
N GLY A 17 -10.58 -1.65 4.86
CA GLY A 17 -9.21 -1.88 5.31
C GLY A 17 -8.68 -0.76 6.19
N VAL A 18 -8.85 0.50 5.78
CA VAL A 18 -8.40 1.68 6.56
C VAL A 18 -9.06 1.70 7.93
N VAL A 19 -10.36 1.45 8.02
CA VAL A 19 -11.08 1.43 9.31
C VAL A 19 -10.49 0.38 10.24
N ILE A 20 -10.22 -0.84 9.73
CA ILE A 20 -9.63 -1.92 10.50
C ILE A 20 -8.20 -1.58 10.93
N ALA A 21 -7.37 -1.09 10.01
CA ALA A 21 -5.98 -0.72 10.27
C ALA A 21 -5.88 0.41 11.30
N VAL A 22 -6.64 1.49 11.12
CA VAL A 22 -6.68 2.63 12.05
C VAL A 22 -7.17 2.20 13.42
N HIS A 23 -8.16 1.31 13.51
CA HIS A 23 -8.60 0.76 14.79
C HIS A 23 -7.48 -0.02 15.49
N ALA A 24 -6.75 -0.89 14.76
CA ALA A 24 -5.62 -1.63 15.30
C ALA A 24 -4.46 -0.72 15.74
N ILE A 25 -4.12 0.28 14.92
CA ILE A 25 -3.08 1.27 15.24
C ILE A 25 -3.47 2.09 16.47
N LYS A 26 -4.71 2.58 16.53
CA LYS A 26 -5.22 3.35 17.67
C LYS A 26 -5.21 2.53 18.96
N SER A 27 -5.68 1.29 18.92
CA SER A 27 -5.68 0.41 20.09
C SER A 27 -4.25 0.24 20.66
N ARG A 28 -3.26 0.00 19.79
CA ARG A 28 -1.84 -0.09 20.20
C ARG A 28 -1.25 1.23 20.67
N TYR A 29 -1.65 2.34 20.05
CA TYR A 29 -1.25 3.67 20.48
C TYR A 29 -1.77 3.98 21.89
N ASP A 30 -3.05 3.73 22.15
CA ASP A 30 -3.69 3.98 23.45
C ASP A 30 -3.11 3.08 24.55
N GLU A 31 -2.77 1.82 24.26
CA GLU A 31 -1.99 0.96 25.16
C GLU A 31 -0.64 1.59 25.51
N THR A 32 0.15 1.97 24.50
CA THR A 32 1.48 2.55 24.71
C THR A 32 1.42 3.89 25.46
N MET A 33 0.37 4.67 25.24
CA MET A 33 0.16 5.93 25.94
C MET A 33 -0.14 5.74 27.42
N ARG A 34 -0.91 4.72 27.79
CA ARG A 34 -1.14 4.37 29.20
C ARG A 34 0.17 3.99 29.90
N ASP A 35 1.02 3.22 29.24
CA ASP A 35 2.32 2.84 29.81
C ASP A 35 3.24 4.05 30.02
N MET A 36 3.22 5.02 29.09
CA MET A 36 4.06 6.22 29.19
C MET A 36 3.58 7.26 30.18
N GLN A 37 2.33 7.24 30.64
CA GLN A 37 1.87 8.17 31.69
C GLN A 37 2.68 8.04 32.98
N MET A 38 3.33 6.89 33.17
CA MET A 38 4.24 6.61 34.29
C MET A 38 5.66 7.16 34.06
N GLU A 39 6.00 7.65 32.86
CA GLU A 39 7.33 8.15 32.52
C GLU A 39 7.47 9.66 32.78
N LEU A 40 8.68 10.09 33.16
CA LEU A 40 9.02 11.51 33.27
C LEU A 40 8.91 12.20 31.90
N ASN A 41 8.31 13.40 31.85
CA ASN A 41 8.09 14.19 30.63
C ASN A 41 7.14 13.57 29.58
N TRP A 42 6.18 12.74 30.01
CA TRP A 42 5.22 12.07 29.12
C TRP A 42 4.45 13.06 28.22
N GLU A 43 4.07 14.24 28.70
CA GLU A 43 3.33 15.25 27.92
C GLU A 43 4.12 15.70 26.67
N LYS A 44 5.43 15.90 26.83
CA LYS A 44 6.32 16.28 25.72
C LYS A 44 6.47 15.14 24.72
N LYS A 45 6.59 13.89 25.19
CA LYS A 45 6.65 12.70 24.32
C LYS A 45 5.33 12.49 23.56
N TYR A 46 4.22 12.67 24.25
CA TYR A 46 2.87 12.58 23.70
C TYR A 46 2.66 13.59 22.56
N ALA A 47 2.89 14.87 22.82
CA ALA A 47 2.74 15.93 21.82
C ALA A 47 3.57 15.65 20.56
N LYS A 48 4.80 15.12 20.72
CA LYS A 48 5.69 14.75 19.60
C LYS A 48 5.22 13.52 18.83
N SER A 49 4.63 12.53 19.51
CA SER A 49 4.16 11.30 18.87
C SER A 49 2.90 11.46 18.01
N LYS A 50 2.04 12.45 18.32
CA LYS A 50 0.80 12.73 17.58
C LYS A 50 1.04 12.95 16.08
N GLY A 51 2.05 13.75 15.73
CA GLY A 51 2.38 14.02 14.33
C GLY A 51 2.80 12.75 13.58
N LYS A 52 3.59 11.90 14.22
CA LYS A 52 4.04 10.63 13.64
C LYS A 52 2.89 9.64 13.45
N PHE A 53 1.99 9.55 14.44
CA PHE A 53 0.75 8.78 14.32
C PHE A 53 -0.10 9.26 13.15
N PHE A 54 -0.29 10.58 13.03
CA PHE A 54 -1.06 11.17 11.94
C PHE A 54 -0.47 10.87 10.55
N VAL A 55 0.86 10.96 10.41
CA VAL A 55 1.54 10.60 9.15
C VAL A 55 1.24 9.16 8.76
N PHE A 56 1.34 8.22 9.70
CA PHE A 56 1.02 6.81 9.42
C PHE A 56 -0.44 6.61 9.01
N CYS A 57 -1.39 7.28 9.66
CA CYS A 57 -2.80 7.21 9.26
C CYS A 57 -3.03 7.75 7.83
N ILE A 58 -2.32 8.81 7.44
CA ILE A 58 -2.41 9.33 6.06
C ILE A 58 -1.84 8.34 5.05
N MET A 59 -0.73 7.67 5.37
CA MET A 59 -0.13 6.70 4.45
C MET A 59 -1.10 5.58 4.07
N GLU A 60 -1.95 5.14 5.01
CA GLU A 60 -3.00 4.13 4.75
C GLU A 60 -4.11 4.59 3.79
N LEU A 61 -4.26 5.90 3.55
CA LEU A 61 -5.21 6.42 2.56
C LEU A 61 -4.70 6.27 1.12
N THR A 62 -3.42 5.96 0.92
CA THR A 62 -2.82 5.90 -0.42
C THR A 62 -3.54 4.92 -1.37
N PRO A 63 -3.84 3.67 -0.97
CA PRO A 63 -4.56 2.75 -1.84
C PRO A 63 -6.00 3.17 -2.15
N VAL A 64 -6.63 3.94 -1.26
CA VAL A 64 -7.95 4.53 -1.50
C VAL A 64 -7.87 5.58 -2.62
N MET A 65 -6.80 6.38 -2.64
CA MET A 65 -6.56 7.36 -3.72
C MET A 65 -6.38 6.68 -5.08
N TYR A 66 -5.74 5.51 -5.13
CA TYR A 66 -5.62 4.71 -6.37
C TYR A 66 -7.00 4.26 -6.87
N GLY A 67 -7.86 3.80 -5.97
CA GLY A 67 -9.24 3.45 -6.27
C GLY A 67 -10.05 4.62 -6.83
N LEU A 68 -9.94 5.79 -6.18
CA LEU A 68 -10.58 7.02 -6.65
C LEU A 68 -10.12 7.41 -8.05
N MET A 69 -8.81 7.35 -8.31
CA MET A 69 -8.26 7.64 -9.64
C MET A 69 -8.85 6.73 -10.71
N CYS A 70 -8.99 5.43 -10.45
CA CYS A 70 -9.58 4.51 -11.41
C CYS A 70 -11.08 4.73 -11.65
N ILE A 71 -11.84 5.15 -10.63
CA ILE A 71 -13.24 5.54 -10.83
C ILE A 71 -13.33 6.77 -11.74
N CYS A 72 -12.47 7.77 -11.55
CA CYS A 72 -12.39 8.92 -12.44
C CYS A 72 -12.08 8.48 -13.89
N LEU A 73 -11.15 7.54 -14.06
CA LEU A 73 -10.82 6.99 -15.38
C LEU A 73 -11.98 6.21 -16.01
N ILE A 74 -12.73 5.42 -15.23
CA ILE A 74 -13.94 4.75 -15.72
C ILE A 74 -14.97 5.80 -16.18
N TYR A 75 -15.21 6.83 -15.37
CA TYR A 75 -16.21 7.85 -15.70
C TYR A 75 -15.88 8.60 -17.00
N VAL A 76 -14.60 8.94 -17.20
CA VAL A 76 -14.13 9.58 -18.44
C VAL A 76 -14.13 8.58 -19.61
N GLY A 77 -13.71 7.34 -19.37
CA GLY A 77 -13.53 6.34 -20.41
C GLY A 77 -14.81 5.73 -20.96
N VAL A 78 -15.85 5.57 -20.13
CA VAL A 78 -17.17 5.05 -20.54
C VAL A 78 -17.87 6.00 -21.53
N GLN A 79 -17.48 7.28 -21.59
CA GLN A 79 -18.00 8.21 -22.62
C GLN A 79 -17.47 7.88 -24.04
N HIS A 80 -16.43 7.06 -24.15
CA HIS A 80 -15.76 6.71 -25.40
C HIS A 80 -15.90 5.21 -25.72
N THR A 81 -17.00 4.85 -26.39
CA THR A 81 -17.11 3.71 -27.33
C THR A 81 -16.44 2.39 -26.93
N ILE A 82 -17.17 1.57 -26.16
CA ILE A 82 -17.03 0.11 -26.11
C ILE A 82 -18.47 -0.43 -26.02
N THR A 83 -18.75 -1.62 -26.57
CA THR A 83 -20.01 -2.33 -26.27
C THR A 83 -20.15 -2.49 -24.75
N ASP A 84 -21.30 -2.16 -24.19
CA ASP A 84 -21.51 -2.05 -22.73
C ASP A 84 -20.95 -3.25 -21.94
N THR A 85 -21.05 -4.46 -22.51
CA THR A 85 -20.60 -5.71 -21.88
C THR A 85 -19.08 -5.82 -21.66
N VAL A 86 -18.26 -5.34 -22.60
CA VAL A 86 -16.79 -5.40 -22.48
C VAL A 86 -16.29 -4.34 -21.51
N ALA A 87 -16.84 -3.12 -21.59
CA ALA A 87 -16.50 -2.04 -20.66
C ALA A 87 -16.82 -2.41 -19.22
N GLU A 88 -18.01 -2.97 -18.97
CA GLU A 88 -18.43 -3.36 -17.63
C GLU A 88 -17.53 -4.43 -17.01
N SER A 89 -17.08 -5.40 -17.81
CA SER A 89 -16.20 -6.47 -17.35
C SER A 89 -14.77 -5.98 -17.09
N VAL A 90 -14.28 -5.06 -17.93
CA VAL A 90 -12.98 -4.42 -17.74
C VAL A 90 -12.97 -3.59 -16.44
N ALA A 91 -14.01 -2.79 -16.23
CA ALA A 91 -14.18 -2.03 -14.99
C ALA A 91 -14.32 -2.95 -13.77
N LEU A 92 -15.01 -4.09 -13.91
CA LEU A 92 -15.10 -5.07 -12.83
C LEU A 92 -13.73 -5.69 -12.50
N SER A 93 -12.99 -6.14 -13.50
CA SER A 93 -11.68 -6.77 -13.32
C SER A 93 -10.66 -5.80 -12.73
N GLY A 94 -10.62 -4.55 -13.21
CA GLY A 94 -9.79 -3.50 -12.63
C GLY A 94 -10.14 -3.23 -11.16
N GLY A 95 -11.44 -3.27 -10.84
CA GLY A 95 -11.92 -3.09 -9.48
C GLY A 95 -11.40 -4.22 -8.61
N ILE A 96 -11.57 -5.47 -9.02
CA ILE A 96 -11.13 -6.65 -8.26
C ILE A 96 -9.63 -6.56 -7.98
N MET A 97 -8.83 -6.18 -8.97
CA MET A 97 -7.38 -6.03 -8.83
C MET A 97 -7.02 -4.94 -7.81
N ILE A 98 -7.56 -3.72 -7.92
CA ILE A 98 -7.24 -2.60 -7.01
C ILE A 98 -7.87 -2.76 -5.64
N GLY A 99 -9.14 -3.15 -5.59
CA GLY A 99 -9.90 -3.27 -4.35
C GLY A 99 -9.26 -4.30 -3.42
N VAL A 100 -8.99 -5.50 -3.93
CA VAL A 100 -8.41 -6.59 -3.11
C VAL A 100 -6.96 -6.28 -2.75
N SER A 101 -6.14 -5.81 -3.70
CA SER A 101 -4.75 -5.47 -3.42
C SER A 101 -4.62 -4.26 -2.49
N GLY A 102 -5.51 -3.28 -2.61
CA GLY A 102 -5.61 -2.11 -1.73
C GLY A 102 -5.96 -2.54 -0.31
N PHE A 103 -7.00 -3.35 -0.15
CA PHE A 103 -7.39 -3.90 1.14
C PHE A 103 -6.27 -4.71 1.80
N SER A 104 -5.68 -5.67 1.08
CA SER A 104 -4.63 -6.53 1.63
C SER A 104 -3.37 -5.74 2.02
N THR A 105 -3.03 -4.74 1.21
CA THR A 105 -1.93 -3.80 1.50
C THR A 105 -2.17 -3.07 2.81
N ILE A 106 -3.34 -2.45 2.96
CA ILE A 106 -3.67 -1.64 4.14
C ILE A 106 -3.65 -2.46 5.42
N ILE A 107 -4.14 -3.70 5.37
CA ILE A 107 -4.03 -4.60 6.50
C ILE A 107 -2.56 -4.94 6.80
N GLY A 108 -1.76 -5.23 5.77
CA GLY A 108 -0.34 -5.52 5.91
C GLY A 108 0.47 -4.37 6.51
N SER A 109 0.36 -3.16 5.94
CA SER A 109 1.02 -1.96 6.46
C SER A 109 0.48 -1.57 7.83
N GLY A 110 -0.82 -1.67 8.04
CA GLY A 110 -1.46 -1.40 9.33
C GLY A 110 -0.92 -2.26 10.47
N LEU A 111 -0.62 -3.54 10.21
CA LEU A 111 0.04 -4.42 11.20
C LEU A 111 1.45 -3.92 11.56
N ILE A 112 2.26 -3.53 10.57
CA ILE A 112 3.62 -2.99 10.79
C ILE A 112 3.55 -1.69 11.59
N ILE A 113 2.62 -0.79 11.23
CA ILE A 113 2.44 0.49 11.90
C ILE A 113 1.92 0.30 13.33
N SER A 114 1.02 -0.66 13.55
CA SER A 114 0.53 -0.98 14.90
C SER A 114 1.66 -1.44 15.82
N GLU A 115 2.64 -2.17 15.28
CA GLU A 115 3.86 -2.54 16.01
C GLU A 115 4.78 -1.34 16.22
N ALA A 116 4.88 -0.46 15.22
CA ALA A 116 5.65 0.78 15.32
C ALA A 116 5.18 1.66 16.49
N MET A 117 3.87 1.69 16.78
CA MET A 117 3.30 2.51 17.85
C MET A 117 3.85 2.20 19.24
N ARG A 118 4.43 1.01 19.46
CA ARG A 118 5.11 0.64 20.71
C ARG A 118 6.44 1.36 20.93
N HIS A 119 7.09 1.76 19.86
CA HIS A 119 8.46 2.30 19.87
C HIS A 119 8.52 3.77 19.50
N VAL A 120 7.70 4.19 18.53
CA VAL A 120 7.68 5.54 17.95
C VAL A 120 7.53 6.68 18.98
N PRO A 121 6.72 6.55 20.04
CA PRO A 121 6.61 7.59 21.05
C PRO A 121 7.89 7.81 21.88
N ARG A 122 8.78 6.81 21.94
CA ARG A 122 10.05 6.85 22.67
C ARG A 122 11.24 7.26 21.80
N ASP A 123 11.01 7.53 20.52
CA ASP A 123 12.07 7.93 19.60
C ASP A 123 12.75 9.24 20.01
N PRO A 124 14.07 9.35 19.77
CA PRO A 124 14.76 10.62 19.88
C PRO A 124 14.20 11.64 18.88
N TYR A 125 14.26 12.91 19.27
CA TYR A 125 13.87 14.00 18.40
C TYR A 125 15.03 14.37 17.48
N ILE A 126 14.77 14.37 16.17
CA ILE A 126 15.68 14.89 15.17
C ILE A 126 15.04 16.17 14.65
N ASP A 127 15.68 17.31 14.90
CA ASP A 127 15.32 18.56 14.23
C ASP A 127 15.90 18.50 12.82
N MET A 128 15.06 18.14 11.84
CA MET A 128 15.52 18.10 10.46
C MET A 128 15.50 19.52 9.89
N PRO A 129 16.61 19.99 9.28
CA PRO A 129 16.61 21.28 8.60
C PRO A 129 15.55 21.25 7.49
N ARG A 130 14.78 22.35 7.38
CA ARG A 130 13.60 22.43 6.50
C ARG A 130 13.94 22.18 5.02
N VAL A 131 15.14 22.56 4.59
CA VAL A 131 15.63 22.37 3.23
C VAL A 131 17.13 22.16 3.28
N PHE A 132 17.61 21.05 2.72
CA PHE A 132 19.03 20.90 2.40
C PHE A 132 19.31 21.57 1.07
N LYS A 133 20.28 22.48 1.02
CA LYS A 133 20.65 23.20 -0.21
C LYS A 133 21.55 22.36 -1.12
N SER A 134 22.23 21.34 -0.57
CA SER A 134 23.10 20.47 -1.35
C SER A 134 23.16 19.03 -0.82
N ARG A 135 23.57 18.10 -1.70
CA ARG A 135 23.84 16.69 -1.32
C ARG A 135 24.98 16.56 -0.29
N LYS A 136 25.96 17.50 -0.31
CA LYS A 136 27.05 17.53 0.68
C LYS A 136 26.52 17.84 2.08
N GLU A 137 25.64 18.84 2.18
CA GLU A 137 24.99 19.23 3.44
C GLU A 137 24.13 18.09 4.00
N GLN A 138 23.43 17.34 3.14
CA GLN A 138 22.71 16.11 3.54
C GLN A 138 23.66 15.05 4.13
N MET A 139 24.80 14.82 3.47
CA MET A 139 25.77 13.82 3.93
C MET A 139 26.48 14.25 5.21
N GLU A 140 26.78 15.54 5.38
CA GLU A 140 27.36 16.09 6.61
C GLU A 140 26.39 15.98 7.78
N PHE A 141 25.14 16.40 7.58
CA PHE A 141 24.09 16.24 8.58
C PHE A 141 23.86 14.77 8.95
N ALA A 142 23.85 13.87 7.96
CA ALA A 142 23.68 12.44 8.19
C ALA A 142 24.85 11.83 8.98
N LYS A 143 26.08 12.30 8.76
CA LYS A 143 27.25 11.89 9.55
C LYS A 143 27.17 12.42 10.98
N GLU A 144 26.80 13.69 11.14
CA GLU A 144 26.67 14.35 12.44
C GLU A 144 25.59 13.68 13.31
N HIS A 145 24.47 13.27 12.70
CA HIS A 145 23.33 12.68 13.39
C HIS A 145 23.27 11.14 13.26
N ALA A 146 24.36 10.49 12.85
CA ALA A 146 24.39 9.06 12.56
C ALA A 146 23.91 8.19 13.74
N ASP A 147 24.32 8.55 14.96
CA ASP A 147 23.90 7.84 16.18
C ASP A 147 22.41 8.01 16.47
N VAL A 148 21.87 9.21 16.20
CA VAL A 148 20.43 9.48 16.37
C VAL A 148 19.61 8.71 15.33
N PHE A 149 20.08 8.64 14.09
CA PHE A 149 19.45 7.83 13.03
C PHE A 149 19.48 6.33 13.32
N LYS A 150 20.52 5.85 14.02
CA LYS A 150 20.60 4.47 14.48
C LYS A 150 19.49 4.14 15.49
N GLU A 151 19.19 5.07 16.38
CA GLU A 151 18.13 4.97 17.39
C GLU A 151 16.72 5.28 16.84
N TRP A 152 16.62 5.91 15.68
CA TRP A 152 15.36 6.37 15.10
C TRP A 152 14.51 5.21 14.57
N THR A 153 13.42 4.89 15.25
CA THR A 153 12.53 3.77 14.87
C THR A 153 11.46 4.18 13.88
N PHE A 154 10.94 5.41 13.95
CA PHE A 154 9.90 5.91 13.05
C PHE A 154 10.27 5.76 11.57
N GLY A 155 11.45 6.26 11.17
CA GLY A 155 11.90 6.15 9.77
C GLY A 155 12.06 4.69 9.31
N LYS A 156 12.54 3.81 10.20
CA LYS A 156 12.69 2.37 9.90
C LYS A 156 11.35 1.68 9.68
N TYR A 157 10.35 2.01 10.51
CA TYR A 157 8.99 1.49 10.35
C TYR A 157 8.28 2.11 9.14
N MET A 158 8.54 3.36 8.80
CA MET A 158 8.06 3.93 7.53
C MET A 158 8.57 3.10 6.35
N CYS A 159 9.88 2.82 6.27
CA CYS A 159 10.44 1.99 5.20
C CYS A 159 9.86 0.56 5.19
N LEU A 160 9.61 -0.04 6.35
CA LEU A 160 8.97 -1.36 6.41
C LEU A 160 7.52 -1.32 5.92
N SER A 161 6.75 -0.30 6.33
CA SER A 161 5.35 -0.14 5.93
C SER A 161 5.19 0.09 4.42
N THR A 162 6.20 0.66 3.74
CA THR A 162 6.17 0.82 2.28
C THR A 162 6.25 -0.49 1.50
N ILE A 163 6.71 -1.59 2.10
CA ILE A 163 6.83 -2.88 1.41
C ILE A 163 5.46 -3.45 1.04
N PRO A 164 4.46 -3.55 1.94
CA PRO A 164 3.09 -3.86 1.54
C PRO A 164 2.52 -2.90 0.48
N HIS A 165 2.82 -1.61 0.55
CA HIS A 165 2.26 -0.60 -0.36
C HIS A 165 2.57 -0.83 -1.84
N THR A 166 3.66 -1.52 -2.18
CA THR A 166 3.97 -1.85 -3.57
C THR A 166 2.96 -2.83 -4.18
N VAL A 167 2.26 -3.65 -3.39
CA VAL A 167 1.22 -4.57 -3.88
C VAL A 167 0.03 -3.82 -4.45
N SER A 168 -0.41 -2.75 -3.79
CA SER A 168 -1.44 -1.85 -4.33
C SER A 168 -0.99 -1.17 -5.63
N MET A 169 0.29 -0.81 -5.73
CA MET A 169 0.84 -0.24 -6.97
C MET A 169 0.80 -1.26 -8.12
N PHE A 170 1.08 -2.54 -7.85
CA PHE A 170 0.95 -3.60 -8.86
C PHE A 170 -0.49 -3.76 -9.35
N GLY A 171 -1.48 -3.70 -8.44
CA GLY A 171 -2.90 -3.75 -8.80
C GLY A 171 -3.33 -2.54 -9.63
N LEU A 172 -2.80 -1.36 -9.29
CA LEU A 172 -3.01 -0.14 -10.06
C LEU A 172 -2.45 -0.27 -11.48
N VAL A 173 -1.20 -0.75 -11.62
CA VAL A 173 -0.55 -0.93 -12.93
C VAL A 173 -1.34 -1.91 -13.82
N LEU A 174 -1.75 -3.06 -13.28
CA LEU A 174 -2.57 -4.02 -14.05
C LEU A 174 -3.91 -3.44 -14.48
N THR A 175 -4.53 -2.62 -13.62
CA THR A 175 -5.79 -1.95 -13.95
C THR A 175 -5.63 -0.94 -15.06
N ILE A 176 -4.59 -0.09 -14.98
CA ILE A 176 -4.29 0.90 -16.03
C ILE A 176 -3.97 0.20 -17.35
N LEU A 177 -3.19 -0.89 -17.33
CA LEU A 177 -2.90 -1.68 -18.52
C LEU A 177 -4.21 -2.21 -19.14
N THR A 178 -5.08 -2.81 -18.34
CA THR A 178 -6.37 -3.33 -18.81
C THR A 178 -7.24 -2.21 -19.40
N PHE A 179 -7.28 -1.04 -18.77
CA PHE A 179 -8.01 0.13 -19.28
C PHE A 179 -7.44 0.65 -20.60
N SER A 180 -6.12 0.58 -20.76
CA SER A 180 -5.43 1.03 -21.98
C SER A 180 -5.71 0.08 -23.15
N PHE A 181 -5.58 -1.22 -22.94
CA PHE A 181 -5.71 -2.25 -23.99
C PHE A 181 -7.17 -2.62 -24.32
N SER A 182 -8.12 -2.28 -23.46
CA SER A 182 -9.56 -2.34 -23.79
C SER A 182 -10.03 -1.17 -24.64
N GLY A 183 -9.20 -0.14 -24.87
CA GLY A 183 -9.61 1.08 -25.56
C GLY A 183 -10.40 2.05 -24.69
N MET A 184 -10.64 1.72 -23.41
CA MET A 184 -11.44 2.53 -22.49
C MET A 184 -10.82 3.92 -22.24
N LEU A 185 -9.52 4.08 -22.44
CA LEU A 185 -8.84 5.38 -22.33
C LEU A 185 -8.82 6.19 -23.65
N GLY A 186 -9.59 5.80 -24.67
CA GLY A 186 -9.75 6.57 -25.91
C GLY A 186 -8.67 6.30 -26.97
N SER A 187 -8.17 5.08 -27.07
CA SER A 187 -7.18 4.73 -28.10
C SER A 187 -7.80 4.76 -29.52
N LYS A 188 -7.03 5.24 -30.50
CA LYS A 188 -7.40 5.19 -31.94
C LYS A 188 -7.15 3.82 -32.56
N THR A 189 -6.37 2.96 -31.92
CA THR A 189 -6.17 1.57 -32.33
C THR A 189 -7.32 0.68 -31.85
N ALA A 190 -7.62 -0.36 -32.62
CA ALA A 190 -8.65 -1.32 -32.26
C ALA A 190 -8.32 -1.95 -30.89
N PRO A 191 -9.34 -2.12 -30.00
CA PRO A 191 -9.12 -2.70 -28.68
C PRO A 191 -8.69 -4.17 -28.81
N THR A 192 -7.62 -4.54 -28.08
CA THR A 192 -7.13 -5.92 -28.02
C THR A 192 -7.98 -6.77 -27.07
N ILE A 193 -8.58 -6.16 -26.04
CA ILE A 193 -9.56 -6.83 -25.18
C ILE A 193 -10.92 -6.81 -25.87
N THR A 194 -11.35 -7.99 -26.33
CA THR A 194 -12.63 -8.21 -27.01
C THR A 194 -13.52 -9.16 -26.23
N GLN A 195 -14.77 -9.32 -26.66
CA GLN A 195 -15.74 -10.23 -26.05
C GLN A 195 -15.24 -11.69 -25.99
N ASN A 196 -14.38 -12.11 -26.93
CA ASN A 196 -13.82 -13.45 -26.96
C ASN A 196 -12.82 -13.73 -25.82
N ASN A 197 -12.13 -12.71 -25.34
CA ASN A 197 -11.04 -12.85 -24.35
C ASN A 197 -11.46 -12.40 -22.94
N ILE A 198 -12.71 -12.00 -22.76
CA ILE A 198 -13.24 -11.43 -21.51
C ILE A 198 -13.20 -12.41 -20.33
N HIS A 199 -13.40 -13.69 -20.60
CA HIS A 199 -13.31 -14.75 -19.60
C HIS A 199 -11.87 -14.91 -19.09
N HIS A 200 -10.87 -14.76 -19.96
CA HIS A 200 -9.46 -14.77 -19.58
C HIS A 200 -9.10 -13.57 -18.71
N LEU A 201 -9.66 -12.38 -19.02
CA LEU A 201 -9.48 -11.20 -18.18
C LEU A 201 -10.01 -11.41 -16.75
N ALA A 202 -11.20 -12.01 -16.62
CA ALA A 202 -11.77 -12.33 -15.31
C ALA A 202 -10.82 -13.26 -14.52
N VAL A 203 -10.33 -14.33 -15.15
CA VAL A 203 -9.37 -15.26 -14.53
C VAL A 203 -8.09 -14.55 -14.08
N ILE A 204 -7.53 -13.68 -14.91
CA ILE A 204 -6.33 -12.89 -14.57
C ILE A 204 -6.60 -12.00 -13.36
N SER A 205 -7.76 -11.34 -13.29
CA SER A 205 -8.14 -10.50 -12.14
C SER A 205 -8.25 -11.30 -10.84
N TYR A 206 -8.81 -12.51 -10.89
CA TYR A 206 -8.89 -13.40 -9.72
C TYR A 206 -7.53 -13.93 -9.28
N ILE A 207 -6.65 -14.31 -10.23
CA ILE A 207 -5.28 -14.74 -9.92
C ILE A 207 -4.55 -13.63 -9.19
N PHE A 208 -4.56 -12.40 -9.72
CA PHE A 208 -3.89 -11.29 -9.07
C PHE A 208 -4.50 -10.98 -7.69
N ALA A 209 -5.82 -10.94 -7.59
CA ALA A 209 -6.51 -10.71 -6.32
C ALA A 209 -6.10 -11.75 -5.26
N ALA A 210 -6.10 -13.03 -5.60
CA ALA A 210 -5.67 -14.10 -4.70
C ALA A 210 -4.20 -13.97 -4.31
N SER A 211 -3.31 -13.68 -5.26
CA SER A 211 -1.88 -13.45 -4.99
C SER A 211 -1.63 -12.22 -4.12
N SER A 212 -2.45 -11.17 -4.25
CA SER A 212 -2.29 -9.92 -3.51
C SER A 212 -2.59 -10.04 -2.01
N ILE A 213 -3.33 -11.07 -1.58
CA ILE A 213 -3.61 -11.35 -0.17
C ILE A 213 -2.30 -11.56 0.62
N GLY A 214 -1.24 -12.03 -0.03
CA GLY A 214 0.08 -12.17 0.61
C GLY A 214 0.71 -10.87 1.13
N ALA A 215 0.19 -9.70 0.75
CA ALA A 215 0.55 -8.42 1.38
C ALA A 215 0.25 -8.40 2.89
N ILE A 216 -0.78 -9.13 3.34
CA ILE A 216 -1.06 -9.29 4.78
C ILE A 216 0.09 -10.04 5.46
N LEU A 217 0.63 -11.06 4.78
CA LEU A 217 1.74 -11.85 5.29
C LEU A 217 3.05 -11.04 5.35
N SER A 218 3.30 -10.17 4.37
CA SER A 218 4.45 -9.26 4.41
C SER A 218 4.37 -8.25 5.54
N GLY A 219 3.15 -7.88 5.96
CA GLY A 219 2.89 -7.10 7.16
C GLY A 219 3.06 -7.88 8.46
N TYR A 220 2.57 -9.12 8.48
CA TYR A 220 2.51 -9.95 9.68
C TYR A 220 3.87 -10.52 10.11
N LEU A 221 4.65 -11.10 9.18
CA LEU A 221 5.91 -11.79 9.52
C LEU A 221 6.92 -10.88 10.26
N PRO A 222 7.16 -9.61 9.85
CA PRO A 222 8.09 -8.72 10.53
C PRO A 222 7.70 -8.44 11.98
N THR A 223 6.41 -8.42 12.31
CA THR A 223 5.93 -8.14 13.67
C THR A 223 6.22 -9.29 14.64
N ARG A 224 6.46 -10.51 14.14
CA ARG A 224 6.79 -11.69 14.95
C ARG A 224 8.27 -11.81 15.31
N ILE A 225 9.13 -11.02 14.68
CA ILE A 225 10.56 -11.04 14.98
C ILE A 225 10.82 -10.26 16.27
N LYS A 226 11.30 -10.99 17.29
CA LYS A 226 11.71 -10.42 18.59
C LYS A 226 12.98 -9.58 18.44
N GLY A 227 13.08 -8.53 19.25
CA GLY A 227 14.21 -7.62 19.31
C GLY A 227 13.83 -6.20 18.91
N GLU A 228 14.68 -5.25 19.29
CA GLU A 228 14.47 -3.83 18.99
C GLU A 228 14.90 -3.52 17.56
N ILE A 229 14.05 -2.78 16.83
CA ILE A 229 14.35 -2.37 15.44
C ILE A 229 15.58 -1.44 15.33
N LYS A 230 16.05 -0.92 16.47
CA LYS A 230 17.29 -0.14 16.58
C LYS A 230 18.49 -0.96 16.12
N GLU A 231 18.49 -2.25 16.40
CA GLU A 231 19.52 -3.17 15.95
C GLU A 231 19.44 -3.43 14.44
N SER A 232 20.51 -3.14 13.71
CA SER A 232 20.59 -3.36 12.26
C SER A 232 20.30 -4.81 11.86
N LYS A 233 20.74 -5.78 12.66
CA LYS A 233 20.48 -7.22 12.44
C LYS A 233 18.99 -7.58 12.58
N VAL A 234 18.26 -6.92 13.48
CA VAL A 234 16.82 -7.15 13.66
C VAL A 234 16.05 -6.48 12.53
N LEU A 235 16.41 -5.25 12.16
CA LEU A 235 15.83 -4.55 11.01
C LEU A 235 16.01 -5.35 9.72
N ALA A 236 17.23 -5.84 9.43
CA ALA A 236 17.51 -6.64 8.24
C ALA A 236 16.65 -7.91 8.20
N ARG A 237 16.51 -8.61 9.33
CA ARG A 237 15.60 -9.77 9.44
C ARG A 237 14.16 -9.36 9.16
N LYS A 238 13.66 -8.27 9.76
CA LYS A 238 12.30 -7.76 9.51
C LYS A 238 12.07 -7.46 8.03
N ILE A 239 13.05 -6.85 7.34
CA ILE A 239 12.97 -6.60 5.90
C ILE A 239 12.91 -7.92 5.11
N ILE A 240 13.80 -8.88 5.38
CA ILE A 240 13.81 -10.17 4.68
C ILE A 240 12.46 -10.89 4.81
N PHE A 241 11.91 -10.94 6.02
CA PHE A 241 10.60 -11.58 6.25
C PHE A 241 9.43 -10.81 5.63
N ALA A 242 9.50 -9.47 5.55
CA ALA A 242 8.52 -8.68 4.81
C ALA A 242 8.55 -9.05 3.32
N VAL A 243 9.76 -9.13 2.74
CA VAL A 243 9.95 -9.48 1.34
C VAL A 243 9.45 -10.89 1.02
N ILE A 244 9.65 -11.87 1.93
CA ILE A 244 9.14 -13.24 1.74
C ILE A 244 7.61 -13.25 1.53
N GLY A 245 6.85 -12.51 2.35
CA GLY A 245 5.40 -12.41 2.16
C GLY A 245 5.02 -11.73 0.84
N HIS A 246 5.84 -10.80 0.39
CA HIS A 246 5.64 -10.01 -0.82
C HIS A 246 5.84 -10.81 -2.13
N LEU A 247 6.63 -11.89 -2.11
CA LEU A 247 6.93 -12.70 -3.30
C LEU A 247 5.66 -13.24 -3.99
N SER A 248 4.64 -13.59 -3.22
CA SER A 248 3.37 -14.08 -3.75
C SER A 248 2.70 -13.09 -4.72
N ALA A 249 2.63 -11.81 -4.36
CA ALA A 249 2.06 -10.76 -5.19
C ALA A 249 2.92 -10.48 -6.43
N LEU A 250 4.25 -10.55 -6.30
CA LEU A 250 5.18 -10.36 -7.41
C LEU A 250 5.06 -11.50 -8.45
N PHE A 251 4.98 -12.75 -8.01
CA PHE A 251 4.73 -13.88 -8.91
C PHE A 251 3.34 -13.79 -9.55
N GLY A 252 2.32 -13.39 -8.78
CA GLY A 252 0.98 -13.13 -9.31
C GLY A 252 0.99 -12.09 -10.42
N LEU A 253 1.69 -10.97 -10.23
CA LEU A 253 1.86 -9.93 -11.25
C LEU A 253 2.52 -10.47 -12.52
N ILE A 254 3.63 -11.20 -12.39
CA ILE A 254 4.36 -11.77 -13.54
C ILE A 254 3.47 -12.76 -14.32
N ILE A 255 2.76 -13.64 -13.61
CA ILE A 255 1.83 -14.60 -14.21
C ILE A 255 0.72 -13.85 -14.95
N CYS A 256 0.16 -12.78 -14.37
CA CYS A 256 -0.87 -11.99 -15.00
C CYS A 256 -0.39 -11.34 -16.30
N ILE A 257 0.79 -10.70 -16.28
CA ILE A 257 1.39 -10.09 -17.48
C ILE A 257 1.65 -11.16 -18.55
N TYR A 258 2.20 -12.31 -18.16
CA TYR A 258 2.43 -13.43 -19.08
C TYR A 258 1.13 -13.93 -19.72
N LEU A 259 0.06 -14.10 -18.94
CA LEU A 259 -1.24 -14.51 -19.45
C LEU A 259 -1.85 -13.47 -20.38
N MET A 260 -1.78 -12.18 -20.02
CA MET A 260 -2.24 -11.09 -20.89
C MET A 260 -1.50 -11.11 -22.23
N ALA A 261 -0.17 -11.30 -22.24
CA ALA A 261 0.59 -11.46 -23.47
C ALA A 261 0.18 -12.70 -24.26
N ARG A 262 0.02 -13.85 -23.59
CA ARG A 262 -0.33 -15.13 -24.23
C ARG A 262 -1.68 -15.10 -24.93
N TYR A 263 -2.64 -14.38 -24.36
CA TYR A 263 -3.99 -14.20 -24.90
C TYR A 263 -4.13 -13.01 -25.84
N GLY A 264 -3.03 -12.31 -26.17
CA GLY A 264 -3.04 -11.17 -27.10
C GLY A 264 -3.79 -9.95 -26.56
N MET A 265 -3.78 -9.75 -25.24
CA MET A 265 -4.41 -8.61 -24.56
C MET A 265 -3.44 -7.46 -24.31
N LEU A 266 -2.15 -7.65 -24.62
CA LEU A 266 -1.08 -6.63 -24.60
C LEU A 266 -0.66 -6.31 -26.04
#